data_AF-A0A369L6E5-F1
#
_entry.id   AF-A0A369L6E5-F1
#
_cell.length_a   1.000
_cell.length_b   1.000
_cell.length_c   1.000
_cell.angle_alpha   90.00
_cell.angle_beta   90.00
_cell.angle_gamma   90.00
#
_symmetry.space_group_name_H-M   'P 1'
#
loop_
_entity.id
_entity.type
_entity.pdbx_description
1 polymer ?
#
loop_
_entity_poly.entity_id
_entity_poly.type
_entity_poly.pdbx_seq_one_letter_code
_entity_poly.pdbx_strand_id
1 'polypeptide(L)'
;MSTLSRFLTPYGRAQALFGQSPAIHEVTVVRHTLFSFLGGCALLLTANFAFGELRIEPGDGPLQSHIDAAAPGSELTLAEGIHTGSIQIDKPLTLRGEPGAILDGEGHGDVIRVTAPDVRIEGLALRNSGFNLTDMNAGIHGERGAHRLHVEDTTMDNVAFGIWLWHAEAPVLVGNRITGNTEIRSQDRGDAIRLYNIDGGLIADNVVSGSRDAIYVDTSRDLEFRGNRLSDSRFGIHYMFTHGSRIIDNHTSGTRAGYALMMSRDLKVLNNRSENDNNYGILMNYVNYSTIAGNHLSGITAWQGTGGNEHGVTLGAEGKALFIYNSQANEIHNNRVADSELGIHLTAGSENNRLYHNAFINNRQQVMYVSTRTQEWSVDGKGNYWSDYLGWDLAGDGIGDTAYEPNDAVDRLLWRYPSARLLMHSPAVVALRWVQRQFPIFRAQGVRDSAPLMREPQIGGIRP
;
A
#
# COMPACT_ATOMS: atom_id res chain seq x y z
N MET A 1 1.84 -16.66 39.29
CA MET A 1 2.05 -18.11 39.33
C MET A 1 2.09 -18.58 37.88
N SER A 2 3.30 -18.56 37.31
CA SER A 2 4.04 -19.74 36.80
C SER A 2 3.47 -20.22 35.44
N THR A 3 4.20 -20.26 34.33
CA THR A 3 5.65 -20.52 34.19
C THR A 3 6.15 -20.10 32.80
N LEU A 4 7.21 -19.30 32.78
CA LEU A 4 8.17 -19.15 31.67
C LEU A 4 9.19 -20.31 31.70
N SER A 5 9.69 -20.73 30.54
CA SER A 5 11.14 -21.01 30.33
C SER A 5 11.44 -21.17 28.83
N ARG A 6 12.17 -20.23 28.21
CA ARG A 6 13.64 -20.20 28.00
C ARG A 6 14.05 -20.91 26.70
N PHE A 7 14.72 -20.17 25.81
CA PHE A 7 16.08 -20.50 25.37
C PHE A 7 16.81 -19.22 24.95
N LEU A 8 17.98 -19.00 25.57
CA LEU A 8 19.00 -18.01 25.25
C LEU A 8 20.24 -18.78 24.73
N THR A 9 20.94 -18.15 23.79
CA THR A 9 22.23 -18.49 23.14
C THR A 9 23.40 -18.79 24.11
N PRO A 10 24.57 -19.31 23.66
CA PRO A 10 25.69 -18.42 23.24
C PRO A 10 26.74 -18.96 22.21
N TYR A 11 27.48 -18.00 21.65
CA TYR A 11 28.81 -17.97 20.98
C TYR A 11 29.79 -19.17 21.02
N GLY A 12 30.59 -19.30 19.95
CA GLY A 12 31.91 -19.97 19.93
C GLY A 12 32.72 -19.74 18.64
N ARG A 13 33.93 -19.16 18.77
CA ARG A 13 34.95 -18.83 17.73
C ARG A 13 35.80 -20.04 17.30
N ALA A 14 36.44 -19.98 16.11
CA ALA A 14 37.87 -20.29 15.80
C ALA A 14 38.03 -20.54 14.27
N GLN A 15 38.71 -19.69 13.51
CA GLN A 15 40.16 -19.55 13.25
C GLN A 15 40.60 -20.13 11.89
N ALA A 16 41.44 -19.33 11.23
CA ALA A 16 41.98 -19.48 9.89
C ALA A 16 43.03 -20.59 9.73
N LEU A 17 43.19 -21.09 8.50
CA LEU A 17 44.44 -21.68 8.01
C LEU A 17 44.73 -21.23 6.57
N PHE A 18 45.92 -20.64 6.42
CA PHE A 18 46.64 -20.36 5.17
C PHE A 18 47.08 -21.64 4.47
N GLY A 19 47.29 -21.60 3.14
CA GLY A 19 48.07 -22.66 2.48
C GLY A 19 48.09 -22.70 0.95
N GLN A 20 48.80 -21.76 0.34
CA GLN A 20 49.67 -21.88 -0.84
C GLN A 20 49.21 -22.54 -2.16
N SER A 21 49.35 -21.73 -3.22
CA SER A 21 49.56 -22.13 -4.62
C SER A 21 51.02 -22.56 -4.84
N PRO A 22 51.32 -23.38 -5.88
CA PRO A 22 52.24 -22.86 -6.88
C PRO A 22 51.92 -23.24 -8.34
N ALA A 23 52.08 -22.22 -9.19
CA ALA A 23 52.87 -22.14 -10.43
C ALA A 23 52.90 -23.26 -11.51
N ILE A 24 52.51 -22.81 -12.71
CA ILE A 24 53.26 -22.81 -14.00
C ILE A 24 53.69 -24.17 -14.60
N HIS A 25 53.14 -24.45 -15.80
CA HIS A 25 53.96 -24.89 -16.94
C HIS A 25 53.36 -24.39 -18.27
N GLU A 26 54.11 -23.53 -18.95
CA GLU A 26 54.04 -23.31 -20.39
C GLU A 26 54.66 -24.52 -21.13
N VAL A 27 54.03 -24.95 -22.24
CA VAL A 27 54.74 -25.55 -23.38
C VAL A 27 54.11 -25.07 -24.68
N THR A 28 54.80 -24.11 -25.29
CA THR A 28 55.25 -24.01 -26.69
C THR A 28 54.37 -24.51 -27.86
N VAL A 29 54.13 -23.52 -28.74
CA VAL A 29 53.69 -23.53 -30.14
C VAL A 29 54.44 -24.53 -31.04
N VAL A 30 53.70 -25.23 -31.92
CA VAL A 30 54.19 -25.66 -33.24
C VAL A 30 53.18 -25.22 -34.31
N ARG A 31 53.72 -24.67 -35.39
CA ARG A 31 53.03 -23.99 -36.50
C ARG A 31 53.08 -24.86 -37.76
N HIS A 32 52.07 -24.65 -38.63
CA HIS A 32 51.93 -25.09 -40.04
C HIS A 32 51.37 -26.51 -40.25
N THR A 33 50.26 -26.69 -40.98
CA THR A 33 50.21 -26.57 -42.45
C THR A 33 48.78 -26.30 -42.96
N LEU A 34 48.70 -25.59 -44.10
CA LEU A 34 47.51 -25.21 -44.88
C LEU A 34 46.81 -26.39 -45.62
N PHE A 35 45.62 -26.07 -46.16
CA PHE A 35 44.74 -26.80 -47.10
C PHE A 35 43.81 -27.82 -46.42
N SER A 36 42.48 -27.70 -46.49
CA SER A 36 41.69 -27.57 -47.73
C SER A 36 40.29 -27.03 -47.44
N PHE A 37 39.86 -26.11 -48.30
CA PHE A 37 38.50 -25.62 -48.48
C PHE A 37 37.70 -26.69 -49.21
N LEU A 38 36.53 -27.13 -48.72
CA LEU A 38 35.39 -27.58 -49.53
C LEU A 38 34.20 -28.00 -48.66
N GLY A 39 33.09 -27.28 -48.85
CA GLY A 39 31.77 -27.89 -49.00
C GLY A 39 31.12 -28.48 -47.75
N GLY A 40 30.46 -27.61 -46.98
CA GLY A 40 29.53 -28.03 -45.94
C GLY A 40 28.50 -26.96 -45.67
N CYS A 41 27.62 -26.69 -46.64
CA CYS A 41 26.37 -25.99 -46.40
C CYS A 41 25.53 -26.81 -45.41
N ALA A 42 25.76 -26.62 -44.11
CA ALA A 42 24.77 -26.95 -43.11
C ALA A 42 23.64 -25.94 -43.28
N LEU A 43 22.52 -26.40 -43.86
CA LEU A 43 21.24 -25.72 -43.77
C LEU A 43 20.97 -25.42 -42.30
N LEU A 44 21.21 -24.18 -41.89
CA LEU A 44 20.45 -23.57 -40.82
C LEU A 44 19.01 -23.49 -41.34
N LEU A 45 18.21 -24.52 -41.07
CA LEU A 45 16.77 -24.39 -41.03
C LEU A 45 16.45 -23.41 -39.91
N THR A 46 16.52 -22.12 -40.22
CA THR A 46 15.74 -21.12 -39.52
C THR A 46 14.29 -21.47 -39.82
N ALA A 47 13.68 -22.26 -38.94
CA ALA A 47 12.23 -22.34 -38.88
C ALA A 47 11.76 -20.93 -38.56
N ASN A 48 11.40 -20.17 -39.59
CA ASN A 48 10.53 -19.01 -39.45
C ASN A 48 9.19 -19.59 -38.97
N PHE A 49 9.06 -19.80 -37.66
CA PHE A 49 7.75 -19.82 -37.05
C PHE A 49 7.24 -18.40 -37.23
N ALA A 50 6.36 -18.23 -38.21
CA ALA A 50 5.44 -17.12 -38.17
C ALA A 50 4.75 -17.23 -36.81
N PHE A 51 5.08 -16.33 -35.88
CA PHE A 51 4.27 -16.05 -34.71
C PHE A 51 2.98 -15.45 -35.24
N GLY A 52 2.13 -16.32 -35.78
CA GLY A 52 0.81 -15.97 -36.24
C GLY A 52 -0.05 -15.81 -34.99
N GLU A 53 -0.54 -14.61 -34.78
CA GLU A 53 -1.61 -14.31 -33.84
C GLU A 53 -2.77 -15.29 -34.12
N LEU A 54 -3.05 -16.19 -33.19
CA LEU A 54 -4.16 -17.13 -33.32
C LEU A 54 -5.41 -16.47 -32.74
N ARG A 55 -6.32 -16.09 -33.62
CA ARG A 55 -7.64 -15.56 -33.24
C ARG A 55 -8.61 -16.72 -32.97
N ILE A 56 -9.26 -16.70 -31.81
CA ILE A 56 -10.17 -17.75 -31.33
C ILE A 56 -11.59 -17.17 -31.27
N GLU A 57 -12.53 -17.77 -32.01
CA GLU A 57 -13.94 -17.36 -31.97
C GLU A 57 -14.69 -18.02 -30.81
N PRO A 58 -15.74 -17.38 -30.28
CA PRO A 58 -16.66 -18.03 -29.36
C PRO A 58 -17.21 -19.33 -29.97
N GLY A 59 -17.00 -20.45 -29.28
CA GLY A 59 -17.46 -21.76 -29.74
C GLY A 59 -16.46 -22.56 -30.59
N ASP A 60 -15.23 -22.06 -30.81
CA ASP A 60 -14.14 -22.80 -31.47
C ASP A 60 -13.54 -23.93 -30.60
N GLY A 61 -14.37 -24.59 -29.80
CA GLY A 61 -13.98 -25.60 -28.83
C GLY A 61 -13.44 -25.02 -27.52
N PRO A 62 -12.97 -25.89 -26.59
CA PRO A 62 -12.48 -25.45 -25.29
C PRO A 62 -11.21 -24.59 -25.43
N LEU A 63 -11.20 -23.41 -24.83
CA LEU A 63 -10.06 -22.48 -24.89
C LEU A 63 -8.74 -23.13 -24.45
N GLN A 64 -8.78 -24.00 -23.43
CA GLN A 64 -7.61 -24.76 -22.97
C GLN A 64 -6.91 -25.53 -24.11
N SER A 65 -7.66 -26.09 -25.07
CA SER A 65 -7.07 -26.87 -26.16
C SER A 65 -6.18 -26.00 -27.07
N HIS A 66 -6.55 -24.73 -27.27
CA HIS A 66 -5.75 -23.77 -28.03
C HIS A 66 -4.48 -23.37 -27.27
N ILE A 67 -4.58 -23.18 -25.95
CA ILE A 67 -3.44 -22.90 -25.06
C ILE A 67 -2.45 -24.08 -25.03
N ASP A 68 -2.97 -25.31 -24.94
CA ASP A 68 -2.16 -26.52 -24.91
C ASP A 68 -1.39 -26.71 -26.22
N ALA A 69 -2.04 -26.45 -27.36
CA ALA A 69 -1.44 -26.53 -28.69
C ALA A 69 -0.45 -25.40 -29.00
N ALA A 70 -0.60 -24.23 -28.35
CA ALA A 70 0.26 -23.08 -28.57
C ALA A 70 1.71 -23.35 -28.12
N ALA A 71 2.67 -22.87 -28.92
CA ALA A 71 4.08 -22.87 -28.55
C ALA A 71 4.35 -21.82 -27.46
N PRO A 72 5.35 -22.00 -26.58
CA PRO A 72 5.78 -20.95 -25.67
C PRO A 72 6.10 -19.64 -26.40
N GLY A 73 5.60 -18.52 -25.88
CA GLY A 73 5.70 -17.19 -26.46
C GLY A 73 4.65 -16.86 -27.51
N SER A 74 3.68 -17.75 -27.78
CA SER A 74 2.59 -17.47 -28.72
C SER A 74 1.68 -16.34 -28.20
N GLU A 75 1.00 -15.68 -29.15
CA GLU A 75 -0.06 -14.72 -28.87
C GLU A 75 -1.40 -15.29 -29.32
N LEU A 76 -2.34 -15.37 -28.40
CA LEU A 76 -3.72 -15.83 -28.61
C LEU A 76 -4.66 -14.64 -28.42
N THR A 77 -5.52 -14.39 -29.40
CA THR A 77 -6.49 -13.29 -29.36
C THR A 77 -7.91 -13.87 -29.30
N LEU A 78 -8.63 -13.61 -28.20
CA LEU A 78 -10.03 -13.93 -28.04
C LEU A 78 -10.88 -12.91 -28.78
N ALA A 79 -11.66 -13.37 -29.75
CA ALA A 79 -12.61 -12.53 -30.45
C ALA A 79 -13.76 -12.06 -29.53
N GLU A 80 -14.45 -11.01 -29.94
CA GLU A 80 -15.66 -10.51 -29.27
C GLU A 80 -16.65 -11.65 -28.99
N GLY A 81 -17.17 -11.70 -27.76
CA GLY A 81 -18.16 -12.69 -27.33
C GLY A 81 -17.74 -13.49 -26.09
N ILE A 82 -18.53 -14.50 -25.75
CA ILE A 82 -18.35 -15.28 -24.52
C ILE A 82 -17.56 -16.56 -24.82
N HIS A 83 -16.39 -16.67 -24.19
CA HIS A 83 -15.56 -17.86 -24.12
C HIS A 83 -15.80 -18.51 -22.76
N THR A 84 -16.21 -19.77 -22.73
CA THR A 84 -16.58 -20.47 -21.49
C THR A 84 -15.48 -21.40 -21.00
N GLY A 85 -15.34 -21.47 -19.69
CA GLY A 85 -14.49 -22.42 -18.99
C GLY A 85 -13.24 -21.77 -18.38
N SER A 86 -12.80 -22.35 -17.28
CA SER A 86 -11.54 -21.99 -16.63
C SER A 86 -10.34 -22.47 -17.44
N ILE A 87 -9.25 -21.71 -17.40
CA ILE A 87 -8.01 -22.05 -18.11
C ILE A 87 -6.80 -22.05 -17.19
N GLN A 88 -5.79 -22.85 -17.55
CA GLN A 88 -4.46 -22.83 -16.97
C GLN A 88 -3.43 -22.43 -18.03
N ILE A 89 -2.60 -21.44 -17.72
CA ILE A 89 -1.46 -21.01 -18.54
C ILE A 89 -0.17 -21.45 -17.83
N ASP A 90 0.49 -22.46 -18.40
CA ASP A 90 1.66 -23.15 -17.85
C ASP A 90 2.94 -22.96 -18.68
N LYS A 91 2.89 -22.02 -19.63
CA LYS A 91 4.01 -21.61 -20.49
C LYS A 91 3.93 -20.10 -20.73
N PRO A 92 5.06 -19.41 -21.01
CA PRO A 92 5.03 -18.03 -21.47
C PRO A 92 4.07 -17.87 -22.64
N LEU A 93 3.16 -16.91 -22.57
CA LEU A 93 2.08 -16.72 -23.55
C LEU A 93 1.43 -15.36 -23.36
N THR A 94 0.97 -14.74 -24.45
CA THR A 94 0.08 -13.58 -24.41
C THR A 94 -1.34 -14.04 -24.71
N LEU A 95 -2.28 -13.76 -23.81
CA LEU A 95 -3.72 -13.91 -24.04
C LEU A 95 -4.35 -12.51 -24.07
N ARG A 96 -4.85 -12.13 -25.24
CA ARG A 96 -5.44 -10.82 -25.52
C ARG A 96 -6.94 -10.95 -25.78
N GLY A 97 -7.75 -10.02 -25.28
CA GLY A 97 -9.14 -9.85 -25.67
C GLY A 97 -9.31 -8.76 -26.72
N GLU A 98 -10.12 -9.03 -27.75
CA GLU A 98 -10.76 -7.96 -28.53
C GLU A 98 -11.80 -7.24 -27.66
N PRO A 99 -12.16 -5.97 -27.95
CA PRO A 99 -13.23 -5.29 -27.24
C PRO A 99 -14.52 -6.13 -27.22
N GLY A 100 -14.99 -6.46 -26.01
CA GLY A 100 -16.17 -7.32 -25.81
C GLY A 100 -15.87 -8.81 -25.66
N ALA A 101 -14.61 -9.24 -25.67
CA ALA A 101 -14.21 -10.60 -25.32
C ALA A 101 -14.39 -10.84 -23.81
N ILE A 102 -15.19 -11.84 -23.48
CA ILE A 102 -15.51 -12.25 -22.11
C ILE A 102 -15.01 -13.68 -21.91
N LEU A 103 -14.26 -13.92 -20.84
CA LEU A 103 -13.95 -15.26 -20.33
C LEU A 103 -14.80 -15.54 -19.09
N ASP A 104 -15.69 -16.51 -19.21
CA ASP A 104 -16.65 -16.92 -18.18
C ASP A 104 -16.16 -18.18 -17.47
N GLY A 105 -15.81 -18.05 -16.20
CA GLY A 105 -15.36 -19.18 -15.36
C GLY A 105 -16.50 -20.03 -14.81
N GLU A 106 -17.75 -19.83 -15.25
CA GLU A 106 -18.93 -20.69 -14.97
C GLU A 106 -19.21 -20.98 -13.48
N GLY A 107 -18.69 -20.17 -12.57
CA GLY A 107 -18.91 -20.27 -11.12
C GLY A 107 -18.06 -21.31 -10.40
N HIS A 108 -16.96 -21.79 -11.01
CA HIS A 108 -16.10 -22.82 -10.43
C HIS A 108 -14.62 -22.44 -10.51
N GLY A 109 -13.87 -22.71 -9.42
CA GLY A 109 -12.42 -22.51 -9.40
C GLY A 109 -11.96 -21.08 -9.71
N ASP A 110 -10.78 -20.96 -10.29
CA ASP A 110 -10.26 -19.70 -10.83
C ASP A 110 -10.76 -19.53 -12.27
N VAL A 111 -10.90 -18.29 -12.77
CA VAL A 111 -11.16 -18.08 -14.21
C VAL A 111 -9.88 -18.35 -15.01
N ILE A 112 -8.76 -17.76 -14.58
CA ILE A 112 -7.43 -18.01 -15.15
C ILE A 112 -6.46 -18.40 -14.02
N ARG A 113 -5.79 -19.55 -14.17
CA ARG A 113 -4.66 -19.95 -13.33
C ARG A 113 -3.35 -19.83 -14.11
N VAL A 114 -2.35 -19.20 -13.51
CA VAL A 114 -1.03 -18.99 -14.12
C VAL A 114 0.03 -19.67 -13.28
N THR A 115 0.80 -20.56 -13.90
CA THR A 115 1.89 -21.31 -13.25
C THR A 115 3.25 -21.09 -13.93
N ALA A 116 3.30 -20.28 -14.99
CA ALA A 116 4.51 -19.97 -15.75
C ALA A 116 4.88 -18.49 -15.71
N PRO A 117 6.18 -18.17 -15.89
CA PRO A 117 6.62 -16.80 -15.99
C PRO A 117 6.29 -16.20 -17.35
N ASP A 118 6.40 -14.87 -17.44
CA ASP A 118 6.30 -14.11 -18.70
C ASP A 118 4.95 -14.31 -19.43
N VAL A 119 3.88 -14.46 -18.65
CA VAL A 119 2.50 -14.50 -19.15
C VAL A 119 1.94 -13.09 -19.20
N ARG A 120 1.23 -12.76 -20.28
CA ARG A 120 0.53 -11.48 -20.46
C ARG A 120 -0.97 -11.74 -20.65
N ILE A 121 -1.79 -11.03 -19.90
CA ILE A 121 -3.26 -11.11 -19.95
C ILE A 121 -3.77 -9.69 -20.16
N GLU A 122 -4.41 -9.43 -21.31
CA GLU A 122 -4.69 -8.06 -21.76
C GLU A 122 -6.11 -7.89 -22.31
N GLY A 123 -6.82 -6.85 -21.87
CA GLY A 123 -8.06 -6.40 -22.52
C GLY A 123 -9.26 -7.36 -22.40
N LEU A 124 -9.28 -8.22 -21.38
CA LEU A 124 -10.36 -9.20 -21.18
C LEU A 124 -11.40 -8.72 -20.16
N ALA A 125 -12.63 -9.20 -20.31
CA ALA A 125 -13.60 -9.22 -19.23
C ALA A 125 -13.64 -10.63 -18.61
N LEU A 126 -13.31 -10.76 -17.33
CA LEU A 126 -13.36 -12.01 -16.58
C LEU A 126 -14.57 -12.01 -15.66
N ARG A 127 -15.31 -13.11 -15.61
CA ARG A 127 -16.45 -13.22 -14.70
C ARG A 127 -16.70 -14.62 -14.17
N ASN A 128 -17.50 -14.68 -13.11
CA ASN A 128 -18.03 -15.90 -12.54
C ASN A 128 -16.92 -16.88 -12.11
N SER A 129 -16.00 -16.45 -11.26
CA SER A 129 -15.12 -17.41 -10.57
C SER A 129 -15.93 -18.27 -9.59
N GLY A 130 -15.31 -19.31 -9.04
CA GLY A 130 -15.76 -19.90 -7.78
C GLY A 130 -15.67 -18.90 -6.63
N PHE A 131 -16.36 -19.19 -5.52
CA PHE A 131 -16.39 -18.37 -4.30
C PHE A 131 -15.83 -19.05 -3.06
N ASN A 132 -15.02 -20.10 -3.24
CA ASN A 132 -14.36 -20.73 -2.11
C ASN A 132 -13.20 -19.84 -1.61
N LEU A 133 -13.42 -19.16 -0.48
CA LEU A 133 -12.40 -18.31 0.16
C LEU A 133 -11.23 -19.11 0.75
N THR A 134 -11.41 -20.41 1.00
CA THR A 134 -10.34 -21.31 1.50
C THR A 134 -9.37 -21.64 0.37
N ASP A 135 -9.93 -21.97 -0.81
CA ASP A 135 -9.13 -22.23 -2.02
C ASP A 135 -8.71 -20.92 -2.71
N MET A 136 -9.20 -19.78 -2.20
CA MET A 136 -8.91 -18.42 -2.66
C MET A 136 -9.21 -18.22 -4.15
N ASN A 137 -10.36 -18.73 -4.61
CA ASN A 137 -10.75 -18.64 -6.01
C ASN A 137 -10.71 -17.21 -6.56
N ALA A 138 -10.13 -17.02 -7.74
CA ALA A 138 -9.89 -15.70 -8.30
C ALA A 138 -10.29 -15.55 -9.78
N GLY A 139 -10.42 -14.30 -10.24
CA GLY A 139 -10.40 -13.98 -11.67
C GLY A 139 -9.06 -14.39 -12.29
N ILE A 140 -7.96 -13.99 -11.66
CA ILE A 140 -6.61 -14.43 -12.04
C ILE A 140 -5.89 -14.89 -10.79
N HIS A 141 -5.43 -16.15 -10.79
CA HIS A 141 -4.61 -16.71 -9.75
C HIS A 141 -3.21 -17.04 -10.30
N GLY A 142 -2.21 -16.28 -9.87
CA GLY A 142 -0.80 -16.56 -10.15
C GLY A 142 -0.18 -17.38 -9.01
N GLU A 143 0.18 -18.63 -9.31
CA GLU A 143 0.88 -19.50 -8.39
C GLU A 143 2.38 -19.20 -8.34
N ARG A 144 3.10 -19.96 -7.50
CA ARG A 144 4.55 -19.95 -7.47
C ARG A 144 5.11 -20.23 -8.86
N GLY A 145 5.96 -19.33 -9.36
CA GLY A 145 6.54 -19.42 -10.70
C GLY A 145 5.93 -18.46 -11.72
N ALA A 146 4.80 -17.83 -11.40
CA ALA A 146 4.16 -16.77 -12.20
C ALA A 146 4.93 -15.43 -12.15
N HIS A 147 6.25 -15.48 -12.31
CA HIS A 147 7.12 -14.31 -12.31
C HIS A 147 6.87 -13.44 -13.56
N ARG A 148 6.96 -12.13 -13.42
CA ARG A 148 6.76 -11.15 -14.50
C ARG A 148 5.40 -11.29 -15.19
N LEU A 149 4.39 -11.75 -14.46
CA LEU A 149 3.01 -11.74 -14.91
C LEU A 149 2.57 -10.30 -15.19
N HIS A 150 2.07 -10.06 -16.39
CA HIS A 150 1.54 -8.77 -16.82
C HIS A 150 0.03 -8.89 -17.01
N VAL A 151 -0.74 -8.15 -16.23
CA VAL A 151 -2.20 -8.05 -16.36
C VAL A 151 -2.58 -6.61 -16.62
N GLU A 152 -3.14 -6.36 -17.80
CA GLU A 152 -3.43 -5.00 -18.28
C GLU A 152 -4.86 -4.87 -18.81
N ASP A 153 -5.49 -3.74 -18.50
CA ASP A 153 -6.79 -3.33 -19.02
C ASP A 153 -7.89 -4.41 -18.91
N THR A 154 -7.82 -5.24 -17.86
CA THR A 154 -8.78 -6.32 -17.62
C THR A 154 -9.90 -5.83 -16.71
N THR A 155 -11.15 -6.22 -17.01
CA THR A 155 -12.31 -5.99 -16.13
C THR A 155 -12.70 -7.29 -15.45
N MET A 156 -12.97 -7.25 -14.14
CA MET A 156 -13.34 -8.43 -13.36
C MET A 156 -14.59 -8.15 -12.54
N ASP A 157 -15.64 -8.93 -12.81
CA ASP A 157 -16.94 -8.82 -12.14
C ASP A 157 -17.41 -10.19 -11.67
N ASN A 158 -18.12 -10.25 -10.55
CA ASN A 158 -18.58 -11.51 -9.95
C ASN A 158 -17.45 -12.55 -9.77
N VAL A 159 -16.33 -12.10 -9.22
CA VAL A 159 -15.21 -12.94 -8.80
C VAL A 159 -15.00 -12.83 -7.29
N ALA A 160 -14.51 -13.89 -6.65
CA ALA A 160 -14.26 -13.86 -5.21
C ALA A 160 -13.04 -13.01 -4.87
N PHE A 161 -11.86 -13.37 -5.40
CA PHE A 161 -10.70 -12.49 -5.47
C PHE A 161 -10.53 -11.99 -6.91
N GLY A 162 -10.06 -10.77 -7.12
CA GLY A 162 -9.79 -10.30 -8.48
C GLY A 162 -8.51 -10.93 -9.02
N ILE A 163 -7.38 -10.44 -8.52
CA ILE A 163 -6.04 -10.96 -8.83
C ILE A 163 -5.41 -11.45 -7.54
N TRP A 164 -5.10 -12.73 -7.44
CA TRP A 164 -4.37 -13.32 -6.32
C TRP A 164 -3.01 -13.82 -6.80
N LEU A 165 -1.92 -13.26 -6.27
CA LEU A 165 -0.55 -13.69 -6.54
C LEU A 165 0.10 -14.26 -5.29
N TRP A 166 0.77 -15.39 -5.45
CA TRP A 166 1.46 -16.11 -4.39
C TRP A 166 2.86 -16.52 -4.81
N HIS A 167 3.90 -15.95 -4.17
CA HIS A 167 5.31 -16.24 -4.49
C HIS A 167 5.71 -15.92 -5.94
N ALA A 168 5.65 -14.65 -6.31
CA ALA A 168 6.04 -14.18 -7.64
C ALA A 168 6.98 -12.96 -7.57
N GLU A 169 7.66 -12.68 -8.67
CA GLU A 169 8.61 -11.57 -8.78
C GLU A 169 8.17 -10.63 -9.89
N ALA A 170 8.27 -9.33 -9.63
CA ALA A 170 8.04 -8.26 -10.59
C ALA A 170 6.73 -8.36 -11.41
N PRO A 171 5.55 -8.63 -10.81
CA PRO A 171 4.29 -8.53 -11.54
C PRO A 171 4.00 -7.08 -11.96
N VAL A 172 3.26 -6.93 -13.05
CA VAL A 172 2.77 -5.65 -13.56
C VAL A 172 1.25 -5.74 -13.68
N LEU A 173 0.53 -5.09 -12.77
CA LEU A 173 -0.93 -5.06 -12.72
C LEU A 173 -1.40 -3.63 -12.98
N VAL A 174 -1.77 -3.32 -14.23
CA VAL A 174 -2.00 -1.95 -14.69
C VAL A 174 -3.37 -1.76 -15.32
N GLY A 175 -4.08 -0.68 -14.99
CA GLY A 175 -5.32 -0.31 -15.70
C GLY A 175 -6.50 -1.26 -15.47
N ASN A 176 -6.42 -2.17 -14.50
CA ASN A 176 -7.47 -3.16 -14.27
C ASN A 176 -8.65 -2.56 -13.50
N ARG A 177 -9.85 -3.05 -13.78
CA ARG A 177 -11.09 -2.68 -13.09
C ARG A 177 -11.68 -3.88 -12.38
N ILE A 178 -11.86 -3.80 -11.07
CA ILE A 178 -12.35 -4.93 -10.26
C ILE A 178 -13.51 -4.46 -9.38
N THR A 179 -14.67 -5.09 -9.56
CA THR A 179 -15.88 -4.77 -8.80
C THR A 179 -16.26 -5.95 -7.90
N GLY A 180 -16.25 -5.74 -6.58
CA GLY A 180 -16.70 -6.73 -5.62
C GLY A 180 -18.22 -6.84 -5.52
N ASN A 181 -18.73 -8.02 -5.14
CA ASN A 181 -20.17 -8.23 -4.93
C ASN A 181 -20.64 -7.59 -3.62
N THR A 182 -21.38 -6.48 -3.72
CA THR A 182 -21.86 -5.72 -2.56
C THR A 182 -23.03 -6.36 -1.81
N GLU A 183 -23.67 -7.38 -2.38
CA GLU A 183 -24.73 -8.17 -1.73
C GLU A 183 -24.18 -9.08 -0.62
N ILE A 184 -22.90 -9.45 -0.71
CA ILE A 184 -22.18 -10.24 0.30
C ILE A 184 -21.71 -9.30 1.41
N ARG A 185 -21.70 -9.75 2.67
CA ARG A 185 -21.15 -8.95 3.78
C ARG A 185 -19.67 -8.67 3.54
N SER A 186 -19.20 -7.48 3.90
CA SER A 186 -17.83 -7.03 3.60
C SER A 186 -16.74 -8.03 4.03
N GLN A 187 -16.85 -8.64 5.22
CA GLN A 187 -15.85 -9.62 5.70
C GLN A 187 -15.86 -10.95 4.94
N ASP A 188 -16.97 -11.28 4.28
CA ASP A 188 -17.20 -12.54 3.55
C ASP A 188 -16.87 -12.39 2.05
N ARG A 189 -16.36 -11.23 1.62
CA ARG A 189 -15.83 -11.00 0.27
C ARG A 189 -14.35 -11.37 0.19
N GLY A 190 -13.83 -11.63 -1.01
CA GLY A 190 -12.40 -11.65 -1.25
C GLY A 190 -11.84 -10.24 -1.50
N ASP A 191 -10.52 -10.16 -1.51
CA ASP A 191 -9.79 -8.93 -1.80
C ASP A 191 -9.68 -8.76 -3.31
N ALA A 192 -9.72 -7.52 -3.81
CA ALA A 192 -9.66 -7.31 -5.27
C ALA A 192 -8.26 -7.63 -5.81
N ILE A 193 -7.20 -7.11 -5.19
CA ILE A 193 -5.82 -7.50 -5.50
C ILE A 193 -5.17 -8.02 -4.22
N ARG A 194 -4.73 -9.29 -4.24
CA ARG A 194 -4.06 -9.94 -3.11
C ARG A 194 -2.67 -10.38 -3.50
N LEU A 195 -1.68 -9.85 -2.79
CA LEU A 195 -0.26 -10.07 -3.01
C LEU A 195 0.34 -10.74 -1.77
N TYR A 196 0.94 -11.91 -1.93
CA TYR A 196 1.64 -12.60 -0.84
C TYR A 196 3.01 -13.07 -1.28
N ASN A 197 4.04 -12.65 -0.55
CA ASN A 197 5.43 -12.94 -0.87
C ASN A 197 5.83 -12.54 -2.29
N ILE A 198 5.64 -11.26 -2.58
CA ILE A 198 5.97 -10.65 -3.86
C ILE A 198 7.23 -9.80 -3.73
N ASP A 199 8.13 -9.91 -4.70
CA ASP A 199 9.38 -9.18 -4.75
C ASP A 199 9.44 -8.28 -5.98
N GLY A 200 9.42 -6.96 -5.75
CA GLY A 200 9.30 -5.99 -6.82
C GLY A 200 7.95 -6.00 -7.51
N GLY A 201 7.73 -5.07 -8.43
CA GLY A 201 6.54 -5.02 -9.29
C GLY A 201 5.81 -3.69 -9.24
N LEU A 202 4.85 -3.54 -10.14
CA LEU A 202 4.07 -2.33 -10.33
C LEU A 202 2.58 -2.65 -10.27
N ILE A 203 1.87 -2.01 -9.36
CA ILE A 203 0.42 -2.04 -9.26
C ILE A 203 -0.06 -0.63 -9.49
N ALA A 204 -0.49 -0.31 -10.71
CA ALA A 204 -0.76 1.06 -11.10
C ALA A 204 -2.07 1.28 -11.84
N ASP A 205 -2.65 2.46 -11.63
CA ASP A 205 -3.81 2.95 -12.39
C ASP A 205 -5.03 1.99 -12.37
N ASN A 206 -5.11 1.12 -11.34
CA ASN A 206 -6.24 0.21 -11.17
C ASN A 206 -7.42 0.94 -10.52
N VAL A 207 -8.64 0.54 -10.89
CA VAL A 207 -9.89 1.04 -10.32
C VAL A 207 -10.61 -0.09 -9.61
N VAL A 208 -10.75 0.02 -8.29
CA VAL A 208 -11.32 -1.03 -7.44
C VAL A 208 -12.44 -0.47 -6.59
N SER A 209 -13.56 -1.19 -6.51
CA SER A 209 -14.67 -0.85 -5.62
C SER A 209 -15.37 -2.09 -5.06
N GLY A 210 -15.98 -1.93 -3.88
CA GLY A 210 -16.91 -2.94 -3.32
C GLY A 210 -16.28 -4.27 -2.89
N SER A 211 -14.96 -4.41 -2.91
CA SER A 211 -14.24 -5.59 -2.44
C SER A 211 -14.17 -5.68 -0.90
N ARG A 212 -13.56 -6.74 -0.36
CA ARG A 212 -13.22 -6.78 1.07
C ARG A 212 -12.14 -5.73 1.38
N ASP A 213 -10.94 -5.95 0.89
CA ASP A 213 -9.86 -4.97 0.85
C ASP A 213 -9.50 -4.74 -0.63
N ALA A 214 -9.27 -3.48 -1.02
CA ALA A 214 -9.05 -3.17 -2.43
C ALA A 214 -7.68 -3.67 -2.89
N ILE A 215 -6.63 -3.39 -2.12
CA ILE A 215 -5.31 -3.99 -2.30
C ILE A 215 -4.85 -4.53 -0.94
N TYR A 216 -4.63 -5.84 -0.85
CA TYR A 216 -4.03 -6.50 0.29
C TYR A 216 -2.64 -7.01 -0.07
N VAL A 217 -1.62 -6.60 0.67
CA VAL A 217 -0.24 -7.06 0.49
C VAL A 217 0.36 -7.51 1.82
N ASP A 218 0.97 -8.69 1.81
CA ASP A 218 1.60 -9.30 2.98
C ASP A 218 2.96 -9.92 2.61
N THR A 219 3.91 -9.80 3.54
CA THR A 219 5.22 -10.48 3.52
C THR A 219 5.96 -10.24 2.20
N SER A 220 5.94 -9.01 1.68
CA SER A 220 6.45 -8.67 0.35
C SER A 220 7.51 -7.57 0.41
N ARG A 221 8.14 -7.19 -0.70
CA ARG A 221 9.12 -6.09 -0.72
C ARG A 221 9.21 -5.35 -2.05
N ASP A 222 9.68 -4.11 -1.98
CA ASP A 222 10.13 -3.30 -3.13
C ASP A 222 9.05 -3.09 -4.22
N LEU A 223 7.77 -3.03 -3.82
CA LEU A 223 6.63 -2.81 -4.71
C LEU A 223 6.38 -1.32 -4.95
N GLU A 224 5.83 -0.98 -6.12
CA GLU A 224 5.28 0.35 -6.39
C GLU A 224 3.76 0.28 -6.58
N PHE A 225 3.02 1.00 -5.73
CA PHE A 225 1.59 1.24 -5.84
C PHE A 225 1.38 2.67 -6.32
N ARG A 226 0.91 2.86 -7.56
CA ARG A 226 0.85 4.19 -8.18
C ARG A 226 -0.48 4.53 -8.84
N GLY A 227 -1.07 5.68 -8.53
CA GLY A 227 -2.23 6.18 -9.30
C GLY A 227 -3.52 5.36 -9.17
N ASN A 228 -3.60 4.42 -8.22
CA ASN A 228 -4.78 3.57 -8.06
C ASN A 228 -5.95 4.35 -7.46
N ARG A 229 -7.18 4.02 -7.86
CA ARG A 229 -8.44 4.58 -7.35
C ARG A 229 -9.22 3.49 -6.64
N LEU A 230 -9.37 3.61 -5.33
CA LEU A 230 -9.82 2.54 -4.45
C LEU A 230 -10.99 3.04 -3.60
N SER A 231 -12.19 2.46 -3.76
CA SER A 231 -13.38 2.93 -3.04
C SER A 231 -14.17 1.81 -2.36
N ASP A 232 -15.00 2.21 -1.40
CA ASP A 232 -16.09 1.40 -0.83
C ASP A 232 -15.66 -0.01 -0.36
N SER A 233 -14.44 -0.09 0.16
CA SER A 233 -13.81 -1.31 0.69
C SER A 233 -13.40 -1.09 2.15
N ARG A 234 -13.06 -2.14 2.90
CA ARG A 234 -12.59 -1.94 4.30
C ARG A 234 -11.29 -1.14 4.30
N PHE A 235 -10.34 -1.55 3.48
CA PHE A 235 -9.06 -0.86 3.32
C PHE A 235 -8.85 -0.53 1.85
N GLY A 236 -8.34 0.68 1.57
CA GLY A 236 -7.80 1.00 0.25
C GLY A 236 -6.55 0.17 -0.01
N ILE A 237 -5.46 0.50 0.70
CA ILE A 237 -4.25 -0.32 0.70
C ILE A 237 -4.02 -0.87 2.11
N HIS A 238 -4.13 -2.19 2.25
CA HIS A 238 -3.81 -2.94 3.46
C HIS A 238 -2.43 -3.57 3.32
N TYR A 239 -1.46 -3.02 4.04
CA TYR A 239 -0.05 -3.28 3.84
C TYR A 239 0.57 -3.88 5.12
N MET A 240 0.93 -5.17 5.08
CA MET A 240 1.39 -5.95 6.24
C MET A 240 2.78 -6.55 6.01
N PHE A 241 3.68 -6.42 6.99
CA PHE A 241 5.00 -7.08 6.97
C PHE A 241 5.77 -6.90 5.64
N THR A 242 5.58 -5.75 4.98
CA THR A 242 6.10 -5.49 3.64
C THR A 242 7.06 -4.30 3.70
N HIS A 243 8.16 -4.31 2.95
CA HIS A 243 9.26 -3.34 3.17
C HIS A 243 9.72 -2.67 1.87
N GLY A 244 10.29 -1.46 1.98
CA GLY A 244 10.95 -0.79 0.85
C GLY A 244 10.02 -0.25 -0.25
N SER A 245 8.69 -0.37 -0.07
CA SER A 245 7.73 -0.04 -1.13
C SER A 245 7.44 1.46 -1.25
N ARG A 246 6.95 1.82 -2.42
CA ARG A 246 6.53 3.16 -2.81
C ARG A 246 5.02 3.18 -2.99
N ILE A 247 4.33 4.05 -2.27
CA ILE A 247 2.88 4.24 -2.33
C ILE A 247 2.68 5.69 -2.77
N ILE A 248 2.39 5.90 -4.06
CA ILE A 248 2.50 7.21 -4.72
C ILE A 248 1.20 7.57 -5.45
N ASP A 249 0.69 8.78 -5.27
CA ASP A 249 -0.42 9.35 -6.06
C ASP A 249 -1.70 8.47 -6.07
N ASN A 250 -1.91 7.61 -5.05
CA ASN A 250 -3.12 6.82 -4.94
C ASN A 250 -4.26 7.65 -4.38
N HIS A 251 -5.49 7.23 -4.64
CA HIS A 251 -6.69 7.87 -4.13
C HIS A 251 -7.64 6.84 -3.51
N THR A 252 -7.97 7.05 -2.23
CA THR A 252 -8.98 6.28 -1.49
C THR A 252 -10.19 7.14 -1.16
N SER A 253 -11.39 6.56 -1.28
CA SER A 253 -12.62 7.26 -0.89
C SER A 253 -13.71 6.32 -0.37
N GLY A 254 -14.39 6.72 0.71
CA GLY A 254 -15.49 5.93 1.28
C GLY A 254 -15.07 4.58 1.85
N THR A 255 -13.77 4.36 2.07
CA THR A 255 -13.24 3.15 2.70
C THR A 255 -13.38 3.21 4.23
N ARG A 256 -13.13 2.10 4.95
CA ARG A 256 -13.04 2.14 6.43
C ARG A 256 -11.67 2.53 6.95
N ALA A 257 -10.67 2.57 6.07
CA ALA A 257 -9.37 3.16 6.28
C ALA A 257 -8.68 3.28 4.92
N GLY A 258 -8.23 4.48 4.57
CA GLY A 258 -7.61 4.71 3.27
C GLY A 258 -6.35 3.86 3.09
N TYR A 259 -5.37 4.10 3.96
CA TYR A 259 -4.08 3.40 3.95
C TYR A 259 -3.81 2.79 5.32
N ALA A 260 -3.83 1.46 5.41
CA ALA A 260 -3.49 0.71 6.63
C ALA A 260 -2.09 0.12 6.49
N LEU A 261 -1.10 0.81 7.05
CA LEU A 261 0.32 0.48 6.98
C LEU A 261 0.77 -0.16 8.28
N MET A 262 1.20 -1.42 8.21
CA MET A 262 1.41 -2.26 9.40
C MET A 262 2.73 -3.02 9.36
N MET A 263 3.46 -2.99 10.47
CA MET A 263 4.66 -3.83 10.72
C MET A 263 5.70 -3.70 9.59
N SER A 264 6.01 -2.47 9.20
CA SER A 264 6.71 -2.16 7.95
C SER A 264 7.80 -1.11 8.13
N ARG A 265 8.73 -1.02 7.18
CA ARG A 265 9.83 -0.04 7.23
C ARG A 265 10.29 0.40 5.85
N ASP A 266 11.00 1.52 5.83
CA ASP A 266 11.62 2.10 4.63
C ASP A 266 10.60 2.41 3.53
N LEU A 267 9.42 2.89 3.91
CA LEU A 267 8.33 3.21 2.98
C LEU A 267 8.43 4.65 2.48
N LYS A 268 8.04 4.86 1.24
CA LYS A 268 7.77 6.18 0.66
C LYS A 268 6.28 6.32 0.38
N VAL A 269 5.55 7.02 1.25
CA VAL A 269 4.11 7.28 1.16
C VAL A 269 3.92 8.72 0.71
N LEU A 270 3.83 8.93 -0.61
CA LEU A 270 3.97 10.24 -1.22
C LEU A 270 2.73 10.66 -2.02
N ASN A 271 2.27 11.89 -1.81
CA ASN A 271 1.23 12.53 -2.63
C ASN A 271 -0.10 11.76 -2.73
N ASN A 272 -0.39 10.86 -1.78
CA ASN A 272 -1.63 10.10 -1.78
C ASN A 272 -2.79 10.93 -1.25
N ARG A 273 -4.01 10.56 -1.65
CA ARG A 273 -5.25 11.19 -1.23
C ARG A 273 -6.13 10.18 -0.50
N SER A 274 -6.67 10.59 0.63
CA SER A 274 -7.72 9.86 1.37
C SER A 274 -8.85 10.84 1.66
N GLU A 275 -10.01 10.58 1.07
CA GLU A 275 -11.15 11.50 1.07
C GLU A 275 -12.42 10.83 1.55
N ASN A 276 -13.02 11.38 2.60
CA ASN A 276 -14.28 10.87 3.17
C ASN A 276 -14.18 9.37 3.54
N ASP A 277 -12.96 8.91 3.88
CA ASP A 277 -12.77 7.60 4.47
C ASP A 277 -13.22 7.64 5.94
N ASN A 278 -13.63 6.48 6.45
CA ASN A 278 -14.00 6.32 7.84
C ASN A 278 -12.79 5.87 8.66
N ASN A 279 -12.83 6.05 9.98
CA ASN A 279 -11.84 5.69 11.01
C ASN A 279 -10.42 6.24 10.83
N TYR A 280 -9.78 5.99 9.69
CA TYR A 280 -8.40 6.37 9.42
C TYR A 280 -8.19 6.86 8.00
N GLY A 281 -7.53 8.00 7.82
CA GLY A 281 -7.00 8.36 6.51
C GLY A 281 -5.74 7.54 6.21
N ILE A 282 -4.72 7.74 7.05
CA ILE A 282 -3.52 6.90 7.13
C ILE A 282 -3.41 6.34 8.55
N LEU A 283 -3.39 5.01 8.65
CA LEU A 283 -3.08 4.24 9.85
C LEU A 283 -1.65 3.72 9.75
N MET A 284 -0.79 4.16 10.66
CA MET A 284 0.57 3.65 10.85
C MET A 284 0.62 2.84 12.14
N ASN A 285 0.80 1.52 12.03
CA ASN A 285 1.01 0.64 13.17
C ASN A 285 2.35 -0.07 13.02
N TYR A 286 3.33 0.30 13.82
CA TYR A 286 4.69 -0.26 13.73
C TYR A 286 5.35 0.01 12.38
N VAL A 287 5.27 1.27 11.92
CA VAL A 287 5.92 1.76 10.69
C VAL A 287 7.14 2.60 11.05
N ASN A 288 8.32 2.25 10.53
CA ASN A 288 9.57 2.89 10.93
C ASN A 288 10.42 3.35 9.74
N TYR A 289 11.31 4.32 9.97
CA TYR A 289 12.29 4.79 8.98
C TYR A 289 11.66 5.16 7.62
N SER A 290 10.43 5.66 7.66
CA SER A 290 9.62 5.91 6.46
C SER A 290 9.38 7.40 6.25
N THR A 291 9.07 7.77 5.01
CA THR A 291 8.71 9.13 4.63
C THR A 291 7.23 9.18 4.25
N ILE A 292 6.48 10.03 4.95
CA ILE A 292 5.06 10.28 4.73
C ILE A 292 4.94 11.75 4.35
N ALA A 293 4.83 12.04 3.06
CA ALA A 293 4.91 13.41 2.60
C ALA A 293 3.98 13.76 1.43
N GLY A 294 3.51 15.01 1.40
CA GLY A 294 2.66 15.49 0.31
C GLY A 294 1.25 14.91 0.30
N ASN A 295 0.88 14.09 1.30
CA ASN A 295 -0.42 13.42 1.30
C ASN A 295 -1.55 14.38 1.67
N HIS A 296 -2.74 14.14 1.12
CA HIS A 296 -3.95 14.90 1.37
C HIS A 296 -5.00 14.03 2.05
N LEU A 297 -5.27 14.30 3.32
CA LEU A 297 -6.21 13.55 4.15
C LEU A 297 -7.35 14.49 4.52
N SER A 298 -8.58 14.21 4.09
CA SER A 298 -9.71 15.11 4.33
C SER A 298 -11.03 14.41 4.55
N GLY A 299 -11.87 14.98 5.42
CA GLY A 299 -13.22 14.47 5.67
C GLY A 299 -13.25 13.16 6.45
N ILE A 300 -12.21 12.86 7.26
CA ILE A 300 -12.11 11.58 7.95
C ILE A 300 -13.00 11.58 9.18
N THR A 301 -13.95 10.63 9.22
CA THR A 301 -14.99 10.56 10.26
C THR A 301 -15.00 9.21 10.96
N ALA A 302 -15.62 9.17 12.14
CA ALA A 302 -15.87 7.90 12.81
C ALA A 302 -16.77 7.03 11.92
N TRP A 303 -16.50 5.74 11.83
CA TRP A 303 -17.42 4.87 11.10
C TRP A 303 -18.77 4.79 11.82
N GLN A 304 -19.83 5.17 11.11
CA GLN A 304 -21.22 5.17 11.59
C GLN A 304 -22.06 4.00 11.03
N GLY A 305 -21.44 2.83 10.82
CA GLY A 305 -22.09 1.69 10.16
C GLY A 305 -23.44 1.29 10.75
N THR A 306 -24.35 0.85 9.88
CA THR A 306 -25.75 0.51 10.20
C THR A 306 -25.96 -0.88 10.80
N GLY A 307 -24.89 -1.65 11.07
CA GLY A 307 -24.99 -3.04 11.52
C GLY A 307 -24.18 -3.33 12.79
N GLY A 308 -24.86 -3.60 13.91
CA GLY A 308 -24.26 -4.02 15.18
C GLY A 308 -23.49 -5.36 15.16
N ASN A 309 -23.28 -5.95 13.99
CA ASN A 309 -22.58 -7.22 13.78
C ASN A 309 -21.32 -7.10 12.91
N GLU A 310 -20.97 -5.90 12.43
CA GLU A 310 -19.71 -5.72 11.72
C GLU A 310 -18.60 -5.42 12.74
N HIS A 311 -17.91 -6.48 13.18
CA HIS A 311 -16.75 -6.36 14.05
C HIS A 311 -15.61 -5.65 13.31
N GLY A 312 -15.49 -4.35 13.51
CA GLY A 312 -14.43 -3.59 12.86
C GLY A 312 -14.26 -2.14 13.28
N VAL A 313 -14.67 -1.69 14.47
CA VAL A 313 -14.04 -0.53 15.16
C VAL A 313 -14.20 -0.68 16.66
N THR A 314 -13.08 -0.68 17.38
CA THR A 314 -13.00 -0.67 18.84
C THR A 314 -13.38 0.71 19.39
N LEU A 315 -13.88 0.77 20.64
CA LEU A 315 -14.02 1.99 21.45
C LEU A 315 -12.80 2.92 21.24
N GLY A 316 -13.05 4.20 20.94
CA GLY A 316 -12.03 5.14 20.42
C GLY A 316 -12.15 5.43 18.92
N ALA A 317 -13.31 5.16 18.33
CA ALA A 317 -13.65 5.22 16.92
C ALA A 317 -13.67 6.62 16.26
N GLU A 318 -13.05 7.65 16.85
CA GLU A 318 -12.95 8.96 16.18
C GLU A 318 -12.26 8.81 14.82
N GLY A 319 -12.76 9.53 13.80
CA GLY A 319 -12.13 9.60 12.48
C GLY A 319 -10.77 10.31 12.55
N LYS A 320 -9.68 9.55 12.48
CA LYS A 320 -8.31 10.07 12.63
C LYS A 320 -7.70 10.19 11.26
N ALA A 321 -7.44 11.40 10.80
CA ALA A 321 -6.84 11.56 9.49
C ALA A 321 -5.46 10.92 9.43
N LEU A 322 -4.58 11.20 10.40
CA LEU A 322 -3.30 10.52 10.56
C LEU A 322 -3.18 9.87 11.95
N PHE A 323 -3.12 8.55 12.00
CA PHE A 323 -2.94 7.80 13.26
C PHE A 323 -1.62 7.06 13.28
N ILE A 324 -0.87 7.25 14.37
CA ILE A 324 0.50 6.77 14.53
C ILE A 324 0.59 6.00 15.84
N TYR A 325 0.77 4.70 15.72
CA TYR A 325 0.86 3.76 16.82
C TYR A 325 2.21 3.03 16.75
N ASN A 326 2.98 3.11 17.84
CA ASN A 326 4.28 2.45 18.00
C ASN A 326 5.20 2.57 16.76
N SER A 327 5.23 3.75 16.15
CA SER A 327 5.93 4.02 14.89
C SER A 327 6.97 5.10 15.11
N GLN A 328 8.21 4.88 14.70
CA GLN A 328 9.36 5.66 15.13
C GLN A 328 10.29 6.05 13.98
N ALA A 329 11.04 7.12 14.18
CA ALA A 329 12.08 7.59 13.25
C ALA A 329 11.56 7.84 11.83
N ASN A 330 10.32 8.34 11.70
CA ASN A 330 9.73 8.70 10.41
C ASN A 330 9.86 10.20 10.13
N GLU A 331 9.89 10.55 8.84
CA GLU A 331 9.77 11.90 8.32
C GLU A 331 8.33 12.14 7.88
N ILE A 332 7.63 13.08 8.52
CA ILE A 332 6.21 13.36 8.26
C ILE A 332 6.08 14.84 7.95
N HIS A 333 6.04 15.19 6.67
CA HIS A 333 6.12 16.59 6.26
C HIS A 333 5.32 16.93 5.02
N ASN A 334 4.96 18.20 4.84
CA ASN A 334 4.22 18.65 3.66
C ASN A 334 2.88 17.93 3.45
N ASN A 335 2.27 17.35 4.50
CA ASN A 335 0.95 16.73 4.38
C ASN A 335 -0.15 17.77 4.66
N ARG A 336 -1.27 17.65 3.97
CA ARG A 336 -2.50 18.38 4.26
C ARG A 336 -3.46 17.48 5.02
N VAL A 337 -3.87 17.90 6.20
CA VAL A 337 -4.75 17.16 7.09
C VAL A 337 -5.91 18.06 7.46
N ALA A 338 -7.07 17.84 6.84
CA ALA A 338 -8.16 18.81 6.89
C ALA A 338 -9.54 18.22 7.20
N ASP A 339 -10.42 19.05 7.75
CA ASP A 339 -11.87 18.81 7.82
C ASP A 339 -12.25 17.44 8.41
N SER A 340 -11.43 16.95 9.34
CA SER A 340 -11.57 15.63 9.95
C SER A 340 -11.93 15.71 11.43
N GLU A 341 -12.44 14.63 12.00
CA GLU A 341 -12.77 14.58 13.43
C GLU A 341 -11.53 14.76 14.33
N LEU A 342 -10.42 14.14 13.94
CA LEU A 342 -9.13 14.25 14.59
C LEU A 342 -8.03 14.35 13.53
N GLY A 343 -7.24 15.43 13.55
CA GLY A 343 -6.18 15.65 12.57
C GLY A 343 -5.08 14.60 12.71
N ILE A 344 -4.39 14.58 13.84
CA ILE A 344 -3.33 13.62 14.11
C ILE A 344 -3.42 13.02 15.50
N HIS A 345 -3.20 11.71 15.61
CA HIS A 345 -3.13 11.00 16.88
C HIS A 345 -1.88 10.14 16.98
N LEU A 346 -1.01 10.47 17.94
CA LEU A 346 0.22 9.73 18.26
C LEU A 346 0.09 9.07 19.63
N THR A 347 0.36 7.77 19.69
CA THR A 347 0.30 6.99 20.94
C THR A 347 1.34 5.86 20.95
N ALA A 348 1.39 5.13 22.07
CA ALA A 348 2.17 3.90 22.25
C ALA A 348 3.68 4.04 21.94
N GLY A 349 4.30 5.14 22.37
CA GLY A 349 5.76 5.33 22.22
C GLY A 349 6.22 5.64 20.80
N SER A 350 5.36 6.29 19.99
CA SER A 350 5.69 6.79 18.64
C SER A 350 6.67 7.98 18.68
N GLU A 351 7.90 7.69 19.07
CA GLU A 351 8.98 8.65 19.35
C GLU A 351 9.90 8.89 18.14
N ASN A 352 10.73 9.93 18.20
CA ASN A 352 11.73 10.28 17.18
C ASN A 352 11.18 10.54 15.76
N ASN A 353 9.88 10.75 15.62
CA ASN A 353 9.30 11.22 14.36
C ASN A 353 9.54 12.72 14.19
N ARG A 354 9.94 13.14 12.99
CA ARG A 354 10.11 14.55 12.61
C ARG A 354 8.84 15.01 11.89
N LEU A 355 8.11 15.95 12.51
CA LEU A 355 6.91 16.56 11.96
C LEU A 355 7.12 18.05 11.67
N TYR A 356 7.05 18.46 10.40
CA TYR A 356 7.24 19.85 9.99
C TYR A 356 6.57 20.10 8.64
N HIS A 357 6.28 21.37 8.31
CA HIS A 357 5.63 21.79 7.07
C HIS A 357 4.30 21.08 6.76
N ASN A 358 3.63 20.48 7.74
CA ASN A 358 2.27 19.96 7.54
C ASN A 358 1.26 21.09 7.71
N ALA A 359 0.06 20.91 7.17
CA ALA A 359 -1.06 21.82 7.34
C ALA A 359 -2.22 21.09 8.01
N PHE A 360 -2.57 21.50 9.23
CA PHE A 360 -3.69 20.97 10.00
C PHE A 360 -4.83 21.98 10.01
N ILE A 361 -5.90 21.69 9.27
CA ILE A 361 -6.90 22.68 8.87
C ILE A 361 -8.30 22.22 9.29
N ASN A 362 -9.00 23.03 10.09
CA ASN A 362 -10.41 22.83 10.43
C ASN A 362 -10.76 21.42 10.98
N ASN A 363 -9.78 20.72 11.56
CA ASN A 363 -10.09 19.47 12.26
C ASN A 363 -10.80 19.79 13.57
N ARG A 364 -11.82 19.00 13.94
CA ARG A 364 -12.55 19.21 15.21
C ARG A 364 -11.62 19.16 16.41
N GLN A 365 -10.61 18.29 16.36
CA GLN A 365 -9.45 18.31 17.24
C GLN A 365 -8.19 18.17 16.38
N GLN A 366 -7.23 19.08 16.50
CA GLN A 366 -6.03 19.04 15.67
C GLN A 366 -5.11 17.88 16.05
N VAL A 367 -4.84 17.72 17.34
CA VAL A 367 -3.84 16.77 17.85
C VAL A 367 -4.39 15.98 19.02
N MET A 368 -4.07 14.69 19.09
CA MET A 368 -4.18 13.86 20.28
C MET A 368 -2.85 13.16 20.52
N TYR A 369 -2.09 13.61 21.52
CA TYR A 369 -0.81 13.01 21.88
C TYR A 369 -0.88 12.34 23.25
N VAL A 370 -0.67 11.03 23.28
CA VAL A 370 -0.76 10.21 24.50
C VAL A 370 0.64 9.72 24.89
N SER A 371 1.42 10.61 25.51
CA SER A 371 2.74 10.31 26.08
C SER A 371 3.17 11.41 27.06
N THR A 372 4.18 11.10 27.87
CA THR A 372 4.77 12.04 28.83
C THR A 372 6.03 12.73 28.31
N ARG A 373 6.57 12.33 27.15
CA ARG A 373 7.79 12.95 26.60
C ARG A 373 7.48 14.19 25.79
N THR A 374 8.33 15.19 25.90
CA THR A 374 8.29 16.38 25.05
C THR A 374 8.71 16.04 23.63
N GLN A 375 7.94 16.50 22.65
CA GLN A 375 8.23 16.36 21.21
C GLN A 375 8.31 17.75 20.59
N GLU A 376 9.35 18.01 19.80
CA GLU A 376 9.48 19.22 18.99
C GLU A 376 9.01 18.92 17.56
N TRP A 377 8.01 19.68 17.09
CA TRP A 377 7.41 19.58 15.76
C TRP A 377 7.78 20.79 14.90
N SER A 378 9.07 21.14 14.94
CA SER A 378 9.71 22.02 13.98
C SER A 378 11.11 21.52 13.67
N VAL A 379 11.58 21.84 12.46
CA VAL A 379 12.91 21.50 11.97
C VAL A 379 13.52 22.76 11.38
N ASP A 380 14.77 23.06 11.75
CA ASP A 380 15.53 24.20 11.23
C ASP A 380 14.76 25.54 11.30
N GLY A 381 14.02 25.73 12.40
CA GLY A 381 13.21 26.93 12.64
C GLY A 381 11.93 27.01 11.81
N LYS A 382 11.43 25.88 11.27
CA LYS A 382 10.16 25.82 10.54
C LYS A 382 9.30 24.66 11.03
N GLY A 383 8.10 25.00 11.45
CA GLY A 383 7.09 24.10 11.99
C GLY A 383 5.97 23.80 11.02
N ASN A 384 4.76 23.67 11.54
CA ASN A 384 3.56 23.31 10.82
C ASN A 384 2.58 24.49 10.79
N TYR A 385 1.64 24.47 9.86
CA TYR A 385 0.51 25.38 9.82
C TYR A 385 -0.66 24.79 10.60
N TRP A 386 -1.28 25.60 11.47
CA TRP A 386 -2.43 25.23 12.29
C TRP A 386 -3.53 26.28 12.09
N SER A 387 -4.70 25.88 11.61
CA SER A 387 -5.80 26.83 11.36
C SER A 387 -6.35 27.49 12.62
N ASP A 388 -6.08 26.91 13.80
CA ASP A 388 -6.44 27.41 15.13
C ASP A 388 -5.28 28.15 15.83
N TYR A 389 -4.16 28.40 15.13
CA TYR A 389 -3.09 29.22 15.66
C TYR A 389 -3.52 30.69 15.77
N LEU A 390 -3.41 31.25 16.98
CA LEU A 390 -3.81 32.62 17.31
C LEU A 390 -2.61 33.53 17.65
N GLY A 391 -1.39 33.10 17.30
CA GLY A 391 -0.19 33.91 17.53
C GLY A 391 -0.01 35.01 16.48
N TRP A 392 1.11 35.71 16.61
CA TRP A 392 1.45 36.88 15.80
C TRP A 392 2.81 36.64 15.15
N ASP A 393 3.05 37.34 14.05
CA ASP A 393 4.34 37.40 13.36
C ASP A 393 4.72 38.88 13.24
N LEU A 394 5.43 39.39 14.26
CA LEU A 394 5.87 40.78 14.32
C LEU A 394 7.08 41.03 13.41
N ALA A 395 7.86 39.99 13.13
CA ALA A 395 9.03 40.06 12.25
C ALA A 395 8.63 40.10 10.76
N GLY A 396 7.45 39.60 10.41
CA GLY A 396 6.93 39.49 9.04
C GLY A 396 7.65 38.41 8.21
N ASP A 397 8.23 37.41 8.85
CA ASP A 397 9.00 36.35 8.17
C ASP A 397 8.17 35.09 7.84
N GLY A 398 6.88 35.10 8.21
CA GLY A 398 5.94 34.01 7.99
C GLY A 398 5.97 32.93 9.07
N ILE A 399 6.71 33.12 10.15
CA ILE A 399 6.79 32.24 11.32
C ILE A 399 6.16 32.95 12.52
N GLY A 400 5.37 32.23 13.30
CA GLY A 400 4.75 32.76 14.51
C GLY A 400 5.74 32.94 15.66
N ASP A 401 5.71 34.10 16.32
CA ASP A 401 6.58 34.46 17.45
C ASP A 401 6.30 33.66 18.73
N THR A 402 5.17 32.95 18.78
CA THR A 402 4.76 32.13 19.93
C THR A 402 4.64 30.67 19.53
N ALA A 403 5.22 29.77 20.32
CA ALA A 403 5.10 28.34 20.07
C ALA A 403 3.63 27.86 20.11
N TYR A 404 3.27 26.93 19.23
CA TYR A 404 2.01 26.20 19.29
C TYR A 404 2.18 24.96 20.17
N GLU A 405 1.37 24.84 21.21
CA GLU A 405 1.43 23.75 22.21
C GLU A 405 0.04 23.10 22.31
N PRO A 406 -0.24 22.03 21.54
CA PRO A 406 -1.51 21.32 21.62
C PRO A 406 -1.51 20.34 22.81
N ASN A 407 -2.70 20.08 23.38
CA ASN A 407 -2.92 19.15 24.48
C ASN A 407 -2.40 19.64 25.84
N ASP A 408 -2.85 20.82 26.25
CA ASP A 408 -2.55 21.40 27.57
C ASP A 408 -3.13 20.53 28.71
N ALA A 409 -2.85 20.88 29.98
CA ALA A 409 -3.32 20.04 31.09
C ALA A 409 -4.86 20.02 31.22
N VAL A 410 -5.55 21.02 30.66
CA VAL A 410 -7.01 21.03 30.55
C VAL A 410 -7.46 20.01 29.50
N ASP A 411 -6.81 19.97 28.34
CA ASP A 411 -7.14 19.02 27.28
C ASP A 411 -7.00 17.56 27.76
N ARG A 412 -5.96 17.26 28.56
CA ARG A 412 -5.80 15.94 29.21
C ARG A 412 -6.90 15.63 30.22
N LEU A 413 -7.34 16.62 30.99
CA LEU A 413 -8.45 16.48 31.93
C LEU A 413 -9.74 16.13 31.18
N LEU A 414 -9.97 16.75 30.03
CA LEU A 414 -11.13 16.50 29.17
C LEU A 414 -11.12 15.10 28.56
N TRP A 415 -9.95 14.57 28.20
CA TRP A 415 -9.84 13.18 27.74
C TRP A 415 -10.16 12.18 28.85
N ARG A 416 -9.74 12.48 30.08
CA ARG A 416 -10.02 11.62 31.24
C ARG A 416 -11.48 11.73 31.70
N TYR A 417 -12.10 12.90 31.53
CA TYR A 417 -13.47 13.17 31.93
C TYR A 417 -14.22 13.88 30.78
N PRO A 418 -14.76 13.13 29.80
CA PRO A 418 -15.45 13.71 28.65
C PRO A 418 -16.63 14.63 29.02
N SER A 419 -17.29 14.39 30.17
CA SER A 419 -18.36 15.23 30.71
C SER A 419 -17.91 16.65 31.05
N ALA A 420 -16.61 16.88 31.28
CA ALA A 420 -16.06 18.20 31.54
C ALA A 420 -16.03 19.10 30.30
N ARG A 421 -16.29 18.59 29.08
CA ARG A 421 -16.41 19.39 27.84
C ARG A 421 -17.51 20.46 27.94
N LEU A 422 -18.53 20.27 28.79
CA LEU A 422 -19.57 21.27 29.05
C LEU A 422 -19.03 22.56 29.69
N LEU A 423 -17.83 22.53 30.29
CA LEU A 423 -17.23 23.65 31.01
C LEU A 423 -16.19 24.42 30.17
N MET A 424 -16.04 24.10 28.88
CA MET A 424 -14.99 24.65 28.00
C MET A 424 -14.95 26.18 27.93
N HIS A 425 -16.12 26.82 27.98
CA HIS A 425 -16.24 28.28 27.98
C HIS A 425 -16.51 28.85 29.38
N SER A 426 -16.35 28.04 30.43
CA SER A 426 -16.50 28.53 31.79
C SER A 426 -15.34 29.44 32.18
N PRO A 427 -15.57 30.47 32.99
CA PRO A 427 -14.51 31.34 33.51
C PRO A 427 -13.37 30.57 34.20
N ALA A 428 -13.69 29.42 34.82
CA ALA A 428 -12.71 28.58 35.50
C ALA A 428 -11.69 27.96 34.53
N VAL A 429 -12.14 27.46 33.37
CA VAL A 429 -11.25 26.88 32.35
C VAL A 429 -10.38 27.96 31.69
N VAL A 430 -10.96 29.13 31.41
CA VAL A 430 -10.22 30.28 30.87
C VAL A 430 -9.14 30.74 31.84
N ALA A 431 -9.45 30.86 33.14
CA ALA A 431 -8.49 31.24 34.17
C ALA A 431 -7.37 30.19 34.31
N LEU A 432 -7.70 28.89 34.27
CA LEU A 432 -6.71 27.81 34.35
C LEU A 432 -5.72 27.86 33.19
N ARG A 433 -6.22 28.09 31.96
CA ARG A 433 -5.39 28.26 30.75
C ARG A 433 -4.48 29.49 30.86
N TRP A 434 -4.99 30.59 31.40
CA TRP A 434 -4.17 31.79 31.65
C TRP A 434 -3.04 31.53 32.66
N VAL A 435 -3.34 30.84 33.77
CA VAL A 435 -2.33 30.45 34.78
C VAL A 435 -1.25 29.56 34.16
N GLN A 436 -1.61 28.57 33.33
CA GLN A 436 -0.64 27.69 32.66
C GLN A 436 0.26 28.43 31.67
N ARG A 437 -0.26 29.45 30.98
CA ARG A 437 0.56 30.31 30.10
C ARG A 437 1.58 31.08 30.92
N GLN A 438 1.17 31.63 32.07
CA GLN A 438 1.98 32.54 32.86
C GLN A 438 2.95 31.87 33.83
N PHE A 439 2.69 30.61 34.18
CA PHE A 439 3.54 29.80 35.05
C PHE A 439 3.95 28.50 34.34
N PRO A 440 5.09 28.49 33.62
CA PRO A 440 5.56 27.36 32.82
C PRO A 440 5.74 26.05 33.60
N ILE A 441 5.92 26.11 34.93
CA ILE A 441 6.05 24.94 35.82
C ILE A 441 4.79 24.06 35.85
N PHE A 442 3.63 24.57 35.43
CA PHE A 442 2.36 23.83 35.36
C PHE A 442 2.02 23.31 33.96
N ARG A 443 2.89 23.51 32.95
CA ARG A 443 2.67 22.98 31.61
C ARG A 443 2.91 21.48 31.58
N ALA A 444 1.97 20.72 31.01
CA ALA A 444 2.16 19.29 30.80
C ALA A 444 3.24 19.05 29.74
N GLN A 445 4.17 18.12 29.98
CA GLN A 445 5.11 17.68 28.95
C GLN A 445 4.35 17.07 27.78
N GLY A 446 4.57 17.56 26.55
CA GLY A 446 3.74 17.23 25.40
C GLY A 446 4.35 17.65 24.07
N VAL A 447 3.49 17.84 23.08
CA VAL A 447 3.90 18.35 21.76
C VAL A 447 4.12 19.85 21.85
N ARG A 448 5.18 20.32 21.19
CA ARG A 448 5.45 21.73 20.97
C ARG A 448 5.91 21.92 19.54
N ASP A 449 5.35 22.90 18.87
CA ASP A 449 5.84 23.43 17.60
C ASP A 449 6.39 24.83 17.89
N SER A 450 7.72 24.95 17.89
CA SER A 450 8.41 26.19 18.25
C SER A 450 8.44 27.23 17.14
N ALA A 451 8.04 26.88 15.91
CA ALA A 451 8.09 27.76 14.76
C ALA A 451 6.85 27.57 13.85
N PRO A 452 5.63 27.76 14.38
CA PRO A 452 4.41 27.53 13.62
C PRO A 452 4.37 28.46 12.40
N LEU A 453 3.89 27.95 11.27
CA LEU A 453 3.79 28.72 10.03
C LEU A 453 2.54 29.62 10.07
N MET A 454 2.67 30.85 9.59
CA MET A 454 1.55 31.80 9.48
C MET A 454 0.67 31.54 8.25
N ARG A 455 1.15 30.75 7.29
CA ARG A 455 0.45 30.42 6.05
C ARG A 455 0.57 28.94 5.75
N GLU A 456 -0.43 28.41 5.06
CA GLU A 456 -0.40 27.04 4.57
C GLU A 456 0.85 26.84 3.67
N PRO A 457 1.68 25.81 3.93
CA PRO A 457 2.81 25.48 3.08
C PRO A 457 2.33 25.01 1.70
N GLN A 458 3.15 25.15 0.67
CA GLN A 458 2.83 24.56 -0.64
C GLN A 458 2.93 23.03 -0.55
N ILE A 459 1.82 22.36 -0.83
CA ILE A 459 1.67 20.90 -0.77
C ILE A 459 1.60 20.41 -2.21
N GLY A 460 2.77 20.15 -2.81
CA GLY A 460 2.90 19.69 -4.19
C GLY A 460 4.35 19.67 -4.69
N GLY A 461 4.63 18.80 -5.67
CA GLY A 461 5.95 18.75 -6.32
C GLY A 461 7.03 17.94 -5.60
N ILE A 462 6.65 17.14 -4.58
CA ILE A 462 7.57 16.17 -3.97
C ILE A 462 7.85 15.08 -4.99
N ARG A 463 9.09 15.06 -5.50
CA ARG A 463 9.51 14.07 -6.48
C ARG A 463 9.67 12.70 -5.80
N PRO A 464 9.21 11.61 -6.45
CA PRO A 464 9.28 10.25 -5.92
C PRO A 464 10.68 9.75 -5.54
#